data_AF-A0A954GKF9-F1
#
_entry.id   AF-A0A954GKF9-F1
#
_cell.length_a   1.000
_cell.length_b   1.000
_cell.length_c   1.000
_cell.angle_alpha   90.00
_cell.angle_beta   90.00
_cell.angle_gamma   90.00
#
_symmetry.space_group_name_H-M   'P 1'
#
loop_
_entity.id
_entity.type
_entity.pdbx_description
1 polymer ?
#
loop_
_entity_poly.entity_id
_entity_poly.type
_entity_poly.pdbx_seq_one_letter_code
_entity_poly.pdbx_strand_id
1 'polypeptide(L)'
;IIESLNADKPYDEMVRLMMAADELHPNDLDQLRATGYLARNWTIFNRTEWMDNVVEHVSKGFLGLTTNCAKCHEHKFDPISQQDYYAMRAFFEPYHVRLDIAPGQSDVNIDAIPRVFDGMVDEPTYLLIRGDERNPDKSKVIEPNVPELFRFSEFAIEPVDLPVESWQPERREWVIQAYVTQAQIKIDES
;
A
#
# COMPACT_ATOMS: atom_id res chain seq x y z
N ILE A 1 -3.01 -14.58 6.26
CA ILE A 1 -4.01 -14.80 7.33
C ILE A 1 -4.08 -16.28 7.73
N ILE A 2 -4.56 -17.20 6.88
CA ILE A 2 -4.71 -18.62 7.26
C ILE A 2 -3.41 -19.22 7.80
N GLU A 3 -2.31 -19.04 7.06
CA GLU A 3 -1.00 -19.52 7.51
C GLU A 3 -0.50 -18.81 8.77
N SER A 4 -0.75 -17.50 8.91
CA SER A 4 -0.42 -16.76 10.14
C SER A 4 -1.16 -17.32 11.35
N LEU A 5 -2.44 -17.67 11.21
CA LEU A 5 -3.23 -18.29 12.28
C LEU A 5 -2.76 -19.71 12.58
N ASN A 6 -2.50 -20.52 11.55
CA ASN A 6 -2.00 -21.89 11.72
C ASN A 6 -0.61 -21.94 12.37
N ALA A 7 0.19 -20.89 12.19
CA ALA A 7 1.52 -20.76 12.78
C ALA A 7 1.53 -19.99 14.11
N ASP A 8 0.36 -19.67 14.68
CA ASP A 8 0.21 -18.86 15.90
C ASP A 8 1.02 -17.55 15.85
N LYS A 9 1.07 -16.90 14.69
CA LYS A 9 1.82 -15.65 14.50
C LYS A 9 1.21 -14.56 15.39
N PRO A 10 2.03 -13.77 16.09
CA PRO A 10 1.53 -12.63 16.87
C PRO A 10 0.66 -11.69 16.03
N TYR A 11 -0.43 -11.19 16.61
CA TYR A 11 -1.40 -10.37 15.89
C TYR A 11 -0.79 -9.07 15.39
N ASP A 12 0.04 -8.42 16.20
CA ASP A 12 0.79 -7.22 15.83
C ASP A 12 1.67 -7.46 14.61
N GLU A 13 2.39 -8.59 14.58
CA GLU A 13 3.22 -8.96 13.43
C GLU A 13 2.35 -9.22 12.18
N MET A 14 1.21 -9.89 12.33
CA MET A 14 0.28 -10.08 11.22
C MET A 14 -0.20 -8.74 10.64
N VAL A 15 -0.53 -7.76 11.48
CA VAL A 15 -0.93 -6.41 11.05
C VAL A 15 0.23 -5.69 10.36
N ARG A 16 1.44 -5.75 10.92
CA ARG A 16 2.64 -5.16 10.32
C ARG A 16 2.90 -5.69 8.91
N LEU A 17 2.79 -7.01 8.72
CA LEU A 17 2.94 -7.61 7.39
C LEU A 17 1.84 -7.19 6.41
N MET A 18 0.60 -7.03 6.87
CA MET A 18 -0.50 -6.56 6.01
C MET A 18 -0.32 -5.11 5.55
N MET A 19 0.41 -4.30 6.32
CA MET A 19 0.60 -2.88 6.06
C MET A 19 1.93 -2.54 5.40
N ALA A 20 3.00 -3.30 5.67
CA ALA A 20 4.38 -2.92 5.33
C ALA A 20 5.32 -4.12 5.07
N ALA A 21 4.82 -5.29 4.61
CA ALA A 21 5.71 -6.42 4.32
C ALA A 21 6.74 -6.13 3.21
N ASP A 22 6.45 -5.20 2.30
CA ASP A 22 7.39 -4.76 1.27
C ASP A 22 8.61 -4.04 1.84
N GLU A 23 8.43 -3.32 2.95
CA GLU A 23 9.53 -2.67 3.67
C GLU A 23 10.21 -3.60 4.68
N LEU A 24 9.43 -4.39 5.42
CA LEU A 24 9.95 -5.27 6.48
C LEU A 24 10.65 -6.52 5.92
N HIS A 25 10.12 -7.08 4.83
CA HIS A 25 10.60 -8.32 4.22
C HIS A 25 10.65 -8.23 2.68
N PRO A 26 11.43 -7.28 2.12
CA PRO A 26 11.43 -6.95 0.68
C PRO A 26 11.74 -8.11 -0.26
N ASN A 27 12.42 -9.15 0.23
CA ASN A 27 12.84 -10.31 -0.55
C ASN A 27 12.11 -11.62 -0.17
N ASP A 28 11.21 -11.58 0.80
CA ASP A 28 10.44 -12.75 1.23
C ASP A 28 9.08 -12.77 0.52
N LEU A 29 9.00 -13.54 -0.56
CA LEU A 29 7.80 -13.69 -1.38
C LEU A 29 6.59 -14.18 -0.59
N ASP A 30 6.81 -15.00 0.44
CA ASP A 30 5.73 -15.53 1.27
C ASP A 30 5.13 -14.47 2.19
N GLN A 31 5.95 -13.53 2.65
CA GLN A 31 5.49 -12.42 3.48
C GLN A 31 4.91 -11.28 2.65
N LEU A 32 5.48 -11.00 1.48
CA LEU A 32 5.04 -9.90 0.61
C LEU A 32 3.57 -9.97 0.23
N ARG A 33 3.04 -11.18 0.01
CA ARG A 33 1.62 -11.40 -0.32
C ARG A 33 0.66 -10.86 0.76
N ALA A 34 1.13 -10.63 1.99
CA ALA A 34 0.34 -10.01 3.04
C ALA A 34 -0.11 -8.57 2.68
N THR A 35 0.73 -7.80 1.97
CA THR A 35 0.37 -6.48 1.43
C THR A 35 -0.73 -6.53 0.36
N GLY A 36 -1.11 -7.74 -0.08
CA GLY A 36 -2.33 -7.98 -0.83
C GLY A 36 -3.59 -7.39 -0.15
N TYR A 37 -3.56 -7.21 1.17
CA TYR A 37 -4.58 -6.47 1.93
C TYR A 37 -4.82 -5.04 1.38
N LEU A 38 -3.75 -4.28 1.15
CA LEU A 38 -3.82 -2.94 0.58
C LEU A 38 -4.09 -2.98 -0.93
N ALA A 39 -3.47 -3.93 -1.65
CA ALA A 39 -3.64 -4.10 -3.08
C ALA A 39 -5.10 -4.39 -3.48
N ARG A 40 -5.92 -4.95 -2.58
CA ARG A 40 -7.34 -5.23 -2.81
C ARG A 40 -8.16 -4.02 -3.26
N ASN A 41 -7.79 -2.81 -2.83
CA ASN A 41 -8.52 -1.59 -3.17
C ASN A 41 -7.95 -0.89 -4.43
N TRP A 42 -6.96 -1.48 -5.09
CA TRP A 42 -6.33 -0.92 -6.28
C TRP A 42 -7.34 -0.70 -7.41
N THR A 43 -7.25 0.48 -8.03
CA THR A 43 -7.98 0.82 -9.25
C THR A 43 -7.14 1.75 -10.11
N ILE A 44 -7.21 1.55 -11.43
CA ILE A 44 -6.54 2.40 -12.42
C ILE A 44 -7.31 3.68 -12.73
N PHE A 45 -8.61 3.75 -12.40
CA PHE A 45 -9.50 4.77 -12.94
C PHE A 45 -9.53 6.08 -12.15
N ASN A 46 -9.43 6.03 -10.83
CA ASN A 46 -9.48 7.22 -9.98
C ASN A 46 -8.57 7.04 -8.75
N ARG A 47 -7.53 7.88 -8.67
CA ARG A 47 -6.56 7.86 -7.56
C ARG A 47 -7.21 8.29 -6.24
N THR A 48 -8.04 9.32 -6.23
CA THR A 48 -8.74 9.79 -5.03
C THR A 48 -9.63 8.68 -4.46
N GLU A 49 -10.42 8.02 -5.31
CA GLU A 49 -11.29 6.91 -4.90
C GLU A 49 -10.46 5.74 -4.33
N TRP A 50 -9.34 5.42 -4.98
CA TRP A 50 -8.42 4.41 -4.49
C TRP A 50 -7.90 4.74 -3.08
N MET A 51 -7.46 5.99 -2.85
CA MET A 51 -6.94 6.42 -1.55
C MET A 51 -8.04 6.38 -0.49
N ASP A 52 -9.22 6.90 -0.83
CA ASP A 52 -10.38 6.91 0.06
C ASP A 52 -10.75 5.49 0.49
N ASN A 53 -10.76 4.54 -0.45
CA ASN A 53 -11.06 3.13 -0.19
C ASN A 53 -10.03 2.46 0.70
N VAL A 54 -8.73 2.76 0.53
CA VAL A 54 -7.68 2.22 1.42
C VAL A 54 -7.80 2.78 2.83
N VAL A 55 -7.95 4.09 2.99
CA VAL A 55 -8.15 4.71 4.31
C VAL A 55 -9.35 4.09 5.01
N GLU A 56 -10.49 3.96 4.32
CA GLU A 56 -11.68 3.35 4.89
C GLU A 56 -11.49 1.86 5.22
N HIS A 57 -10.77 1.10 4.37
CA HIS A 57 -10.53 -0.32 4.60
C HIS A 57 -9.68 -0.56 5.85
N VAL A 58 -8.60 0.23 6.01
CA VAL A 58 -7.70 0.20 7.16
C VAL A 58 -8.44 0.65 8.42
N SER A 59 -9.18 1.76 8.37
CA SER A 59 -9.97 2.27 9.50
C SER A 59 -10.98 1.24 9.99
N LYS A 60 -11.72 0.59 9.08
CA LYS A 60 -12.67 -0.47 9.46
C LYS A 60 -11.97 -1.71 9.99
N GLY A 61 -10.87 -2.12 9.36
CA GLY A 61 -10.17 -3.36 9.67
C GLY A 61 -9.45 -3.33 11.01
N PHE A 62 -8.82 -2.21 11.34
CA PHE A 62 -7.91 -2.13 12.50
C PHE A 62 -8.34 -1.13 13.56
N LEU A 63 -9.06 -0.05 13.20
CA LEU A 63 -9.53 0.95 14.17
C LEU A 63 -10.98 0.68 14.61
N GLY A 64 -11.72 -0.14 13.87
CA GLY A 64 -13.14 -0.39 14.12
C GLY A 64 -14.03 0.82 13.85
N LEU A 65 -13.55 1.78 13.04
CA LEU A 65 -14.23 3.05 12.76
C LEU A 65 -14.49 3.23 11.26
N THR A 66 -15.56 3.95 10.93
CA THR A 66 -15.82 4.47 9.59
C THR A 66 -15.30 5.90 9.49
N THR A 67 -14.47 6.20 8.49
CA THR A 67 -13.85 7.52 8.34
C THR A 67 -14.31 8.25 7.07
N ASN A 68 -15.05 7.58 6.18
CA ASN A 68 -15.47 8.13 4.90
C ASN A 68 -16.23 9.47 4.94
N CYS A 69 -17.00 9.77 5.98
CA CYS A 69 -17.67 11.06 6.11
C CYS A 69 -16.67 12.20 6.35
N ALA A 70 -15.57 11.90 7.04
CA ALA A 70 -14.56 12.87 7.44
C ALA A 70 -13.88 13.53 6.23
N LYS A 71 -13.89 12.90 5.05
CA LYS A 71 -13.27 13.43 3.83
C LYS A 71 -13.89 14.75 3.34
N CYS A 72 -15.15 15.00 3.65
CA CYS A 72 -15.86 16.21 3.20
C CYS A 72 -16.10 17.24 4.31
N HIS A 73 -16.21 16.78 5.55
CA HIS A 73 -16.54 17.59 6.72
C HIS A 73 -16.13 16.84 7.99
N GLU A 74 -16.06 17.53 9.13
CA GLU A 74 -15.83 16.91 10.44
C GLU A 74 -16.75 15.71 10.68
N HIS A 75 -16.21 14.59 11.17
CA HIS A 75 -17.00 13.39 11.37
C HIS A 75 -18.18 13.65 12.33
N LYS A 76 -19.33 13.02 12.07
CA LYS A 76 -20.60 13.38 12.71
C LYS A 76 -20.63 13.10 14.22
N PHE A 77 -19.98 12.02 14.64
CA PHE A 77 -20.10 11.49 16.01
C PHE A 77 -18.73 11.38 16.69
N ASP A 78 -17.79 10.73 16.01
CA ASP A 78 -16.42 10.58 16.51
C ASP A 78 -15.59 11.85 16.31
N PRO A 79 -14.63 12.15 17.21
CA PRO A 79 -13.74 13.31 17.12
C PRO A 79 -12.64 13.07 16.08
N ILE A 80 -13.05 12.96 14.81
CA ILE A 80 -12.17 12.81 13.65
C ILE A 80 -12.42 13.99 12.75
N SER A 81 -11.44 14.88 12.68
CA SER A 81 -11.53 16.05 11.80
C SER A 81 -11.31 15.69 10.34
N GLN A 82 -11.71 16.59 9.44
CA GLN A 82 -11.35 16.45 8.04
C GLN A 82 -9.82 16.44 7.89
N GLN A 83 -9.10 17.22 8.71
CA GLN A 83 -7.65 17.24 8.70
C GLN A 83 -7.05 15.89 9.14
N ASP A 84 -7.61 15.22 10.15
CA ASP A 84 -7.19 13.89 10.57
C ASP A 84 -7.37 12.85 9.45
N TYR A 85 -8.48 12.94 8.71
CA TYR A 85 -8.71 12.06 7.55
C TYR A 85 -7.60 12.22 6.50
N TYR A 86 -7.26 13.45 6.13
CA TYR A 86 -6.20 13.70 5.15
C TYR A 86 -4.81 13.37 5.70
N ALA A 87 -4.58 13.50 7.00
CA ALA A 87 -3.33 13.08 7.63
C ALA A 87 -3.18 11.55 7.60
N MET A 88 -4.27 10.80 7.81
CA MET A 88 -4.26 9.34 7.60
C MET A 88 -4.04 8.98 6.13
N ARG A 89 -4.73 9.68 5.23
CA ARG A 89 -4.57 9.50 3.79
C ARG A 89 -3.13 9.72 3.35
N ALA A 90 -2.42 10.68 3.94
CA ALA A 90 -1.06 11.03 3.56
C ALA A 90 -0.05 9.88 3.72
N PHE A 91 -0.27 8.93 4.65
CA PHE A 91 0.55 7.69 4.70
C PHE A 91 0.43 6.87 3.42
N PHE A 92 -0.71 6.98 2.76
CA PHE A 92 -1.08 6.22 1.59
C PHE A 92 -0.95 7.06 0.31
N GLU A 93 -0.58 8.34 0.36
CA GLU A 93 -0.37 9.09 -0.87
C GLU A 93 0.77 8.54 -1.76
N PRO A 94 1.89 8.02 -1.21
CA PRO A 94 2.99 7.52 -2.05
C PRO A 94 2.78 6.10 -2.58
N TYR A 95 1.94 5.27 -1.95
CA TYR A 95 1.88 3.85 -2.30
C TYR A 95 1.31 3.61 -3.71
N HIS A 96 1.88 2.64 -4.39
CA HIS A 96 1.40 2.06 -5.63
C HIS A 96 1.39 0.53 -5.50
N VAL A 97 0.73 -0.14 -6.44
CA VAL A 97 0.69 -1.60 -6.53
C VAL A 97 1.25 -2.03 -7.87
N ARG A 98 2.00 -3.13 -7.89
CA ARG A 98 2.41 -3.84 -9.10
C ARG A 98 2.32 -5.34 -8.88
N LEU A 99 2.46 -6.09 -9.96
CA LEU A 99 2.58 -7.55 -9.93
C LEU A 99 4.04 -7.93 -10.19
N ASP A 100 4.64 -8.62 -9.22
CA ASP A 100 5.97 -9.20 -9.36
C ASP A 100 5.86 -10.63 -9.89
N ILE A 101 6.83 -11.01 -10.73
CA ILE A 101 6.94 -12.36 -11.31
C ILE A 101 7.29 -13.37 -10.22
N ALA A 102 6.50 -14.44 -10.10
CA ALA A 102 6.77 -15.55 -9.19
C ALA A 102 7.82 -16.53 -9.75
N PRO A 103 8.59 -17.21 -8.88
CA PRO A 103 9.54 -18.23 -9.32
C PRO A 103 8.88 -19.32 -10.16
N GLY A 104 9.46 -19.66 -11.31
CA GLY A 104 8.97 -20.72 -12.20
C GLY A 104 7.79 -20.33 -13.09
N GLN A 105 7.33 -19.08 -13.03
CA GLN A 105 6.28 -18.54 -13.90
C GLN A 105 6.81 -17.27 -14.58
N SER A 106 6.59 -17.11 -15.89
CA SER A 106 7.03 -15.92 -16.63
C SER A 106 5.89 -14.93 -16.91
N ASP A 107 4.65 -15.38 -16.79
CA ASP A 107 3.45 -14.58 -17.03
C ASP A 107 2.93 -13.97 -15.71
N VAL A 108 2.92 -12.65 -15.62
CA VAL A 108 2.38 -11.92 -14.45
C VAL A 108 0.86 -12.08 -14.26
N ASN A 109 0.16 -12.64 -15.25
CA ASN A 109 -1.27 -12.95 -15.11
C ASN A 109 -1.52 -14.29 -14.43
N ILE A 110 -0.48 -15.08 -14.18
CA ILE A 110 -0.57 -16.40 -13.55
C ILE A 110 0.25 -16.36 -12.26
N ASP A 111 -0.39 -16.58 -11.12
CA ASP A 111 0.25 -16.70 -9.79
C ASP A 111 1.26 -15.59 -9.43
N ALA A 112 1.09 -14.38 -10.00
CA ALA A 112 1.95 -13.26 -9.66
C ALA A 112 1.72 -12.75 -8.25
N ILE A 113 2.76 -12.12 -7.71
CA ILE A 113 2.77 -11.64 -6.34
C ILE A 113 2.36 -10.16 -6.36
N PRO A 114 1.21 -9.78 -5.77
CA PRO A 114 0.89 -8.38 -5.60
C PRO A 114 1.89 -7.77 -4.62
N ARG A 115 2.60 -6.75 -5.07
CA ARG A 115 3.51 -5.96 -4.25
C ARG A 115 3.01 -4.53 -4.17
N VAL A 116 2.80 -4.08 -2.95
CA VAL A 116 2.70 -2.66 -2.61
C VAL A 116 4.11 -2.09 -2.51
N PHE A 117 4.29 -0.84 -2.91
CA PHE A 117 5.56 -0.12 -2.78
C PHE A 117 5.30 1.38 -2.88
N ASP A 118 6.21 2.21 -2.40
CA ASP A 118 6.14 3.66 -2.59
C ASP A 118 6.59 4.05 -4.00
N GLY A 119 5.63 4.45 -4.84
CA GLY A 119 5.87 4.87 -6.22
C GLY A 119 5.81 6.38 -6.43
N MET A 120 5.23 7.12 -5.48
CA MET A 120 4.92 8.55 -5.60
C MET A 120 5.36 9.32 -4.35
N VAL A 121 6.62 9.12 -3.93
CA VAL A 121 7.18 9.66 -2.68
C VAL A 121 7.10 11.19 -2.59
N ASP A 122 7.16 11.88 -3.72
CA ASP A 122 7.16 13.35 -3.79
C ASP A 122 5.75 13.96 -3.98
N GLU A 123 4.69 13.15 -4.05
CA GLU A 123 3.33 13.65 -4.25
C GLU A 123 2.74 14.19 -2.95
N PRO A 124 2.43 15.50 -2.85
CA PRO A 124 1.92 16.10 -1.63
C PRO A 124 0.44 15.79 -1.42
N THR A 125 0.04 15.54 -0.17
CA THR A 125 -1.37 15.44 0.20
C THR A 125 -1.95 16.82 0.52
N TYR A 126 -3.11 17.11 -0.07
CA TYR A 126 -3.89 18.33 0.20
C TYR A 126 -5.27 17.97 0.75
N LEU A 127 -5.85 18.88 1.54
CA LEU A 127 -7.26 18.81 1.91
C LEU A 127 -8.12 19.11 0.69
N LEU A 128 -9.12 18.29 0.39
CA LEU A 128 -10.08 18.58 -0.67
C LEU A 128 -11.28 19.33 -0.10
N ILE A 129 -11.60 20.50 -0.67
CA ILE A 129 -12.69 21.33 -0.17
C ILE A 129 -14.01 20.60 -0.40
N ARG A 130 -14.68 20.22 0.69
CA ARG A 130 -15.88 19.36 0.67
C ARG A 130 -15.67 18.01 -0.03
N GLY A 131 -14.44 17.50 -0.06
CA GLY A 131 -14.10 16.26 -0.75
C GLY A 131 -14.05 16.37 -2.28
N ASP A 132 -14.07 17.57 -2.86
CA ASP A 132 -13.98 17.76 -4.32
C ASP A 132 -12.53 17.72 -4.78
N GLU A 133 -12.14 16.65 -5.47
CA GLU A 133 -10.79 16.45 -6.01
C GLU A 133 -10.33 17.53 -6.99
N ARG A 134 -11.28 18.27 -7.60
CA ARG A 134 -10.97 19.39 -8.50
C ARG A 134 -10.64 20.67 -7.75
N ASN A 135 -10.88 20.70 -6.44
CA ASN A 135 -10.70 21.87 -5.59
C ASN A 135 -9.89 21.54 -4.32
N PRO A 136 -8.61 21.14 -4.46
CA PRO A 136 -7.70 20.96 -3.34
C PRO A 136 -7.29 22.33 -2.76
N ASP A 137 -7.25 22.43 -1.44
CA ASP A 137 -6.63 23.54 -0.74
C ASP A 137 -5.11 23.38 -0.76
N LYS A 138 -4.47 24.03 -1.74
CA LYS A 138 -3.01 24.02 -1.92
C LYS A 138 -2.27 24.99 -1.00
N SER A 139 -2.96 25.67 -0.08
CA SER A 139 -2.29 26.58 0.86
C SER A 139 -1.46 25.85 1.93
N LYS A 140 -1.77 24.58 2.18
CA LYS A 140 -1.11 23.75 3.19
C LYS A 140 -0.97 22.31 2.71
N VAL A 141 0.25 21.80 2.74
CA VAL A 141 0.54 20.35 2.59
C VAL A 141 0.22 19.66 3.92
N ILE A 142 -0.42 18.50 3.84
CA ILE A 142 -0.77 17.68 5.00
C ILE A 142 0.25 16.55 5.11
N GLU A 143 0.95 16.52 6.24
CA GLU A 143 1.90 15.47 6.57
C GLU A 143 1.19 14.22 7.11
N PRO A 144 1.75 13.02 6.91
CA PRO A 144 1.18 11.79 7.46
C PRO A 144 1.11 11.81 8.98
N ASN A 145 -0.08 11.53 9.52
CA ASN A 145 -0.29 11.43 10.96
C ASN A 145 -1.52 10.57 11.28
N VAL A 146 -1.59 10.10 12.52
CA VAL A 146 -2.79 9.44 13.03
C VAL A 146 -3.78 10.50 13.55
N PRO A 147 -5.10 10.19 13.56
CA PRO A 147 -6.09 11.06 14.17
C PRO A 147 -5.72 11.38 15.61
N GLU A 148 -6.05 12.58 16.07
CA GLU A 148 -5.71 13.03 17.42
C GLU A 148 -6.12 12.03 18.51
N LEU A 149 -7.29 11.38 18.36
CA LEU A 149 -7.79 10.34 19.26
C LEU A 149 -6.83 9.14 19.46
N PHE A 150 -6.00 8.84 18.46
CA PHE A 150 -5.06 7.72 18.46
C PHE A 150 -3.60 8.14 18.64
N ARG A 151 -3.31 9.43 18.89
CA ARG A 151 -1.95 9.94 19.09
C ARG A 151 -1.48 9.67 20.52
N PHE A 152 -1.26 8.40 20.85
CA PHE A 152 -0.82 7.96 22.18
C PHE A 152 0.66 8.28 22.45
N SER A 153 1.46 8.44 21.39
CA SER A 153 2.86 8.82 21.45
C SER A 153 3.24 9.62 20.21
N GLU A 154 4.29 10.43 20.32
CA GLU A 154 4.95 10.98 19.13
C GLU A 154 5.68 9.86 18.39
N PHE A 155 5.70 9.96 17.06
CA PHE A 155 6.47 9.09 16.18
C PHE A 155 7.09 9.94 15.06
N ALA A 156 8.25 9.50 14.58
CA ALA A 156 8.89 10.07 13.41
C ALA A 156 8.78 9.08 12.24
N ILE A 157 8.58 9.61 11.05
CA ILE A 157 8.61 8.84 9.81
C ILE A 157 10.06 8.87 9.32
N GLU A 158 10.66 7.69 9.23
CA GLU A 158 12.05 7.52 8.79
C GLU A 158 12.08 6.73 7.49
N PRO A 159 12.91 7.14 6.50
CA PRO A 159 13.10 6.35 5.28
C PRO A 159 13.63 4.95 5.58
N VAL A 160 13.15 3.97 4.85
CA VAL A 160 13.65 2.58 4.91
C VAL A 160 14.54 2.32 3.71
N ASP A 161 15.78 1.88 3.96
CA ASP A 161 16.70 1.47 2.90
C ASP A 161 16.31 0.09 2.36
N LEU A 162 15.87 0.05 1.10
CA LEU A 162 15.43 -1.18 0.43
C LEU A 162 16.50 -1.77 -0.50
N PRO A 163 16.55 -3.10 -0.63
CA PRO A 163 17.47 -3.75 -1.57
C PRO A 163 17.05 -3.50 -3.01
N VAL A 164 18.00 -3.64 -3.94
CA VAL A 164 17.81 -3.21 -5.33
C VAL A 164 16.66 -3.94 -6.03
N GLU A 165 16.46 -5.20 -5.66
CA GLU A 165 15.41 -6.07 -6.19
C GLU A 165 13.99 -5.62 -5.79
N SER A 166 13.85 -4.64 -4.89
CA SER A 166 12.56 -4.09 -4.45
C SER A 166 12.05 -2.99 -5.36
N TRP A 167 12.93 -2.26 -6.03
CA TRP A 167 12.58 -1.22 -7.01
C TRP A 167 12.92 -1.63 -8.44
N GLN A 168 13.78 -2.65 -8.61
CA GLN A 168 14.15 -3.26 -9.89
C GLN A 168 13.93 -4.78 -9.86
N PRO A 169 12.65 -5.24 -9.82
CA PRO A 169 12.33 -6.66 -9.71
C PRO A 169 12.83 -7.51 -10.87
N GLU A 170 13.07 -6.93 -12.05
CA GLU A 170 13.64 -7.58 -13.23
C GLU A 170 15.06 -8.10 -13.02
N ARG A 171 15.76 -7.61 -11.99
CA ARG A 171 17.11 -8.08 -11.63
C ARG A 171 17.12 -9.37 -10.82
N ARG A 172 15.96 -9.84 -10.39
CA ARG A 172 15.84 -11.10 -9.64
C ARG A 172 16.23 -12.27 -10.55
N GLU A 173 17.02 -13.18 -10.00
CA GLU A 173 17.63 -14.27 -10.77
C GLU A 173 16.58 -15.12 -11.52
N TRP A 174 15.47 -15.48 -10.86
CA TRP A 174 14.42 -16.27 -11.50
C TRP A 174 13.68 -15.52 -12.61
N VAL A 175 13.61 -14.18 -12.53
CA VAL A 175 12.99 -13.34 -13.57
C VAL A 175 13.87 -13.32 -14.81
N ILE A 176 15.18 -13.13 -14.62
CA ILE A 176 16.17 -13.22 -15.71
C ILE A 176 16.10 -14.61 -16.36
N GLN A 177 16.11 -15.68 -15.56
CA GLN A 177 16.02 -17.05 -16.06
C GLN A 177 14.71 -17.31 -16.82
N ALA A 178 13.58 -16.78 -16.34
CA ALA A 178 12.29 -16.90 -17.01
C ALA A 178 12.30 -16.23 -18.40
N TYR A 179 12.86 -15.02 -18.52
CA TYR A 179 12.99 -14.34 -19.80
C TYR A 179 13.95 -15.07 -20.76
N VAL A 180 15.09 -15.55 -20.26
CA VAL A 180 16.04 -16.33 -21.07
C VAL A 180 15.39 -17.61 -21.61
N THR A 181 14.65 -18.33 -20.76
CA THR A 181 13.93 -19.55 -21.15
C THR A 181 12.88 -19.26 -22.21
N GLN A 182 12.08 -18.20 -22.03
CA GLN A 182 11.06 -17.80 -23.00
C GLN A 182 11.69 -17.37 -24.34
N ALA A 183 12.82 -16.67 -24.32
CA ALA A 183 13.55 -16.30 -25.53
C ALA A 183 14.10 -17.53 -26.27
N GLN A 184 14.60 -18.55 -25.55
CA GLN A 184 15.08 -19.78 -26.16
C GLN A 184 13.95 -20.56 -26.85
N ILE A 185 12.79 -20.70 -26.21
CA ILE A 185 11.61 -21.36 -26.80
C ILE A 185 11.22 -20.70 -28.14
N LYS A 186 11.20 -19.36 -28.19
CA LYS A 186 10.87 -18.62 -29.42
C LYS A 186 11.86 -18.85 -30.57
N ILE A 187 13.13 -19.07 -30.25
CA ILE A 187 14.16 -19.39 -31.25
C ILE A 187 13.97 -20.82 -31.75
N ASP A 188 13.65 -21.76 -30.86
CA ASP A 188 13.47 -23.17 -31.22
C ASP A 188 12.18 -23.41 -32.03
N GLU A 189 11.17 -22.54 -31.88
CA GLU A 189 9.91 -22.56 -32.63
C GLU A 189 9.95 -21.80 -33.97
N SER A 190 11.03 -21.06 -34.28
CA SER A 190 11.20 -20.26 -35.51
C SER A 190 12.01 -20.96 -36.59
#